data_AF-A0A831KMM2-F1
#
_entry.id   AF-A0A831KMM2-F1
#
_cell.length_a   1.000
_cell.length_b   1.000
_cell.length_c   1.000
_cell.angle_alpha   90.00
_cell.angle_beta   90.00
_cell.angle_gamma   90.00
#
_symmetry.space_group_name_H-M   'P 1'
#
loop_
_entity.id
_entity.type
_entity.pdbx_description
1 polymer ?
#
loop_
_entity_poly.entity_id
_entity_poly.type
_entity_poly.pdbx_seq_one_letter_code
_entity_poly.pdbx_strand_id
1 'polypeptide(L)'
;MIKQPSRWPTAFLSALVFITVTLLAPARAEPMRGINVGDSIPPRTVETLDKEKMTIPAENGITVLVYWATWNPRSAPALATWEKYAEEYRDQPVTVVAINADHQMMDASKLKLVQSYIEEHKVGLPVYVDAGLELYNEIGVVVLPTTLFFHSDGKLVFKRGSFSSGAPLDLKEALEQELGIGKSKEEVKKEKAAREAVYKPKNNALLYYNLGIQLEKRGMKKKGRDRWILALQRDPDYADPLIALENYFFKDGRTSEAEVALKDLLERKGLGELKDRLSPPGEPGKTEGMEFTTKESVVPSGNIVSPGKESVVPSISVKSPESGAAPQRPR
;
A
#
# COMPACT_ATOMS: atom_id res chain seq x y z
N MET A 1 -47.48 12.19 -64.97
CA MET A 1 -46.11 12.16 -64.43
C MET A 1 -46.10 12.91 -63.11
N ILE A 2 -45.80 12.24 -62.00
CA ILE A 2 -45.69 12.86 -60.67
C ILE A 2 -44.25 12.64 -60.19
N LYS A 3 -43.50 13.72 -59.90
CA LYS A 3 -42.11 13.63 -59.42
C LYS A 3 -42.10 13.30 -57.92
N GLN A 4 -41.38 12.26 -57.55
CA GLN A 4 -41.05 11.94 -56.15
C GLN A 4 -40.05 12.96 -55.59
N PRO A 5 -40.24 13.50 -54.36
CA PRO A 5 -39.25 14.35 -53.70
C PRO A 5 -38.11 13.53 -53.07
N SER A 6 -36.89 14.09 -53.07
CA SER A 6 -35.67 13.41 -52.62
C SER A 6 -35.57 13.30 -51.08
N ARG A 7 -35.45 12.06 -50.58
CA ARG A 7 -35.32 11.74 -49.14
C ARG A 7 -33.88 11.89 -48.60
N TRP A 8 -33.20 13.00 -48.91
CA TRP A 8 -31.77 13.20 -48.60
C TRP A 8 -31.45 14.53 -47.87
N PRO A 9 -31.97 14.75 -46.66
CA PRO A 9 -31.19 15.54 -45.69
C PRO A 9 -31.15 14.98 -44.25
N THR A 10 -32.02 14.04 -43.86
CA THR A 10 -32.15 13.63 -42.45
C THR A 10 -31.10 12.63 -41.98
N ALA A 11 -30.56 11.78 -42.86
CA ALA A 11 -29.60 10.73 -42.48
C ALA A 11 -28.23 11.27 -42.03
N PHE A 12 -27.80 12.45 -42.52
CA PHE A 12 -26.49 13.03 -42.18
C PHE A 12 -26.44 13.67 -40.79
N LEU A 13 -27.55 14.25 -40.31
CA LEU A 13 -27.62 14.86 -38.98
C LEU A 13 -27.57 13.82 -37.85
N SER A 14 -28.15 12.63 -38.05
CA SER A 14 -28.11 11.54 -37.08
C SER A 14 -26.69 11.01 -36.83
N ALA A 15 -25.88 10.89 -37.88
CA ALA A 15 -24.51 10.39 -37.78
C ALA A 15 -23.58 11.36 -37.02
N LEU A 16 -23.76 12.67 -37.19
CA LEU A 16 -22.90 13.67 -36.57
C LEU A 16 -23.11 13.77 -35.04
N VAL A 17 -24.35 13.56 -34.56
CA VAL A 17 -24.65 13.50 -33.12
C VAL A 17 -24.06 12.25 -32.48
N PHE A 18 -24.05 11.11 -33.18
CA PHE A 18 -23.43 9.88 -32.65
C PHE A 18 -21.90 9.96 -32.55
N ILE A 19 -21.23 10.63 -33.49
CA ILE A 19 -19.76 10.80 -33.49
C ILE A 19 -19.29 11.83 -32.46
N THR A 20 -20.12 12.81 -32.12
CA THR A 20 -19.79 13.83 -31.09
C THR A 20 -19.99 13.34 -29.66
N VAL A 21 -20.92 12.41 -29.42
CA VAL A 21 -21.14 11.81 -28.08
C VAL A 21 -20.03 10.81 -27.71
N THR A 22 -19.41 10.10 -28.66
CA THR A 22 -18.30 9.17 -28.37
C THR A 22 -16.99 9.86 -28.02
N LEU A 23 -16.73 11.08 -28.52
CA LEU A 23 -15.52 11.85 -28.17
C LEU A 23 -15.54 12.49 -26.77
N LEU A 24 -16.66 12.43 -26.05
CA LEU A 24 -16.80 13.01 -24.71
C LEU A 24 -16.85 12.00 -23.56
N ALA A 25 -16.52 10.73 -23.84
CA ALA A 25 -16.17 9.79 -22.79
C ALA A 25 -14.84 10.23 -22.15
N PRO A 26 -14.79 10.62 -20.87
CA PRO A 26 -13.52 10.91 -20.23
C PRO A 26 -12.71 9.61 -20.20
N ALA A 27 -11.57 9.60 -20.89
CA ALA A 27 -10.62 8.51 -20.81
C ALA A 27 -10.25 8.30 -19.33
N ARG A 28 -10.82 7.25 -18.72
CA ARG A 28 -10.41 6.82 -17.39
C ARG A 28 -8.96 6.40 -17.54
N ALA A 29 -8.08 7.04 -16.78
CA ALA A 29 -6.70 6.59 -16.67
C ALA A 29 -6.73 5.24 -15.94
N GLU A 30 -6.82 4.16 -16.72
CA GLU A 30 -6.62 2.81 -16.24
C GLU A 30 -5.25 2.73 -15.55
N PRO A 31 -5.13 2.07 -14.38
CA PRO A 31 -3.88 1.96 -13.64
C PRO A 31 -2.86 1.02 -14.30
N MET A 32 -3.19 0.43 -15.46
CA MET A 32 -2.40 -0.50 -16.27
C MET A 32 -2.79 -0.30 -17.74
N ARG A 33 -1.87 -0.59 -18.68
CA ARG A 33 -2.15 -0.47 -20.13
C ARG A 33 -2.11 -1.79 -20.90
N GLY A 34 -1.55 -2.86 -20.34
CA GLY A 34 -1.38 -4.13 -21.04
C GLY A 34 -2.57 -5.09 -20.92
N ILE A 35 -3.19 -5.19 -19.74
CA ILE A 35 -4.24 -6.19 -19.46
C ILE A 35 -5.45 -5.67 -18.68
N ASN A 36 -6.62 -6.25 -18.95
CA ASN A 36 -7.90 -5.99 -18.28
C ASN A 36 -8.46 -7.23 -17.58
N VAL A 37 -9.35 -7.00 -16.60
CA VAL A 37 -10.06 -8.08 -15.93
C VAL A 37 -10.93 -8.81 -16.97
N GLY A 38 -10.71 -10.11 -17.11
CA GLY A 38 -11.32 -10.95 -18.14
C GLY A 38 -10.36 -11.42 -19.23
N ASP A 39 -9.23 -10.73 -19.43
CA ASP A 39 -8.17 -11.16 -20.35
C ASP A 39 -7.33 -12.29 -19.73
N SER A 40 -6.66 -13.10 -20.55
CA SER A 40 -5.80 -14.20 -20.09
C SER A 40 -4.35 -14.07 -20.56
N ILE A 41 -3.41 -14.53 -19.72
CA ILE A 41 -1.99 -14.71 -20.06
C ILE A 41 -1.68 -16.20 -20.29
N PRO A 42 -0.71 -16.55 -21.16
CA PRO A 42 -0.25 -17.93 -21.29
C PRO A 42 0.50 -18.38 -20.02
N PRO A 43 0.43 -19.67 -19.64
CA PRO A 43 1.23 -20.18 -18.54
C PRO A 43 2.72 -20.16 -18.90
N ARG A 44 3.56 -19.65 -18.00
CA ARG A 44 5.03 -19.63 -18.13
C ARG A 44 5.70 -20.16 -16.87
N THR A 45 6.76 -20.95 -17.03
CA THR A 45 7.60 -21.38 -15.89
C THR A 45 8.60 -20.29 -15.54
N VAL A 46 8.72 -19.96 -14.26
CA VAL A 46 9.73 -19.07 -13.68
C VAL A 46 10.61 -19.83 -12.67
N GLU A 47 11.79 -19.30 -12.39
CA GLU A 47 12.70 -19.78 -11.35
C GLU A 47 12.82 -18.69 -10.26
N THR A 48 12.54 -19.05 -9.01
CA THR A 48 12.64 -18.13 -7.86
C THR A 48 14.10 -17.89 -7.45
N LEU A 49 14.33 -16.92 -6.56
CA LEU A 49 15.64 -16.71 -5.95
C LEU A 49 16.15 -17.97 -5.21
N ASP A 50 15.24 -18.73 -4.59
CA ASP A 50 15.54 -19.99 -3.88
C ASP A 50 15.67 -21.21 -4.81
N LYS A 51 15.71 -20.99 -6.13
CA LYS A 51 15.85 -22.03 -7.18
C LYS A 51 14.68 -22.99 -7.31
N GLU A 52 13.53 -22.64 -6.74
CA GLU A 52 12.27 -23.33 -7.01
C GLU A 52 11.72 -22.95 -8.38
N LYS A 53 11.13 -23.92 -9.09
CA LYS A 53 10.45 -23.69 -10.37
C LYS A 53 8.95 -23.69 -10.16
N MET A 54 8.29 -22.63 -10.62
CA MET A 54 6.83 -22.46 -10.50
C MET A 54 6.23 -22.10 -11.86
N THR A 55 4.97 -22.47 -12.07
CA THR A 55 4.19 -22.02 -13.23
C THR A 55 3.34 -20.82 -12.84
N ILE A 56 3.35 -19.77 -13.68
CA ILE A 56 2.50 -18.59 -13.55
C ILE A 56 1.58 -18.50 -14.78
N PRO A 57 0.25 -18.49 -14.60
CA PRO A 57 -0.48 -18.85 -13.39
C PRO A 57 -0.31 -20.33 -13.01
N ALA A 58 -0.53 -20.64 -11.73
CA ALA A 58 -0.45 -21.98 -11.18
C ALA A 58 -1.60 -22.88 -11.69
N GLU A 59 -1.32 -24.18 -11.83
CA GLU A 59 -2.20 -25.17 -12.44
C GLU A 59 -3.50 -25.43 -11.66
N ASN A 60 -3.59 -24.99 -10.40
CA ASN A 60 -4.78 -25.09 -9.57
C ASN A 60 -4.96 -23.83 -8.72
N GLY A 61 -6.21 -23.37 -8.57
CA GLY A 61 -6.56 -22.26 -7.70
C GLY A 61 -6.26 -20.87 -8.24
N ILE A 62 -6.02 -19.94 -7.31
CA ILE A 62 -5.77 -18.52 -7.59
C ILE A 62 -4.29 -18.23 -7.47
N THR A 63 -3.70 -17.67 -8.52
CA THR A 63 -2.34 -17.11 -8.48
C THR A 63 -2.40 -15.63 -8.19
N VAL A 64 -1.78 -15.22 -7.08
CA VAL A 64 -1.60 -13.82 -6.70
C VAL A 64 -0.20 -13.37 -7.11
N LEU A 65 -0.11 -12.42 -8.04
CA LEU A 65 1.16 -11.76 -8.37
C LEU A 65 1.26 -10.42 -7.63
N VAL A 66 2.31 -10.27 -6.84
CA VAL A 66 2.61 -9.06 -6.06
C VAL A 66 3.83 -8.38 -6.68
N TYR A 67 3.59 -7.44 -7.60
CA TYR A 67 4.63 -6.60 -8.19
C TYR A 67 5.14 -5.59 -7.16
N TRP A 68 6.46 -5.55 -6.97
CA TRP A 68 7.10 -4.69 -5.99
C TRP A 68 8.46 -4.18 -6.49
N ALA A 69 8.99 -3.15 -5.83
CA ALA A 69 10.37 -2.71 -6.02
C ALA A 69 11.00 -2.18 -4.72
N THR A 70 12.31 -2.38 -4.56
CA THR A 70 13.10 -2.00 -3.37
C THR A 70 13.02 -0.50 -3.08
N TRP A 71 13.00 0.32 -4.13
CA TRP A 71 12.94 1.78 -4.05
C TRP A 71 11.54 2.34 -3.74
N ASN A 72 10.50 1.49 -3.68
CA ASN A 72 9.13 1.94 -3.49
C ASN A 72 8.67 1.81 -2.02
N PRO A 73 8.23 2.90 -1.37
CA PRO A 73 7.86 2.93 0.06
C PRO A 73 6.69 2.01 0.43
N ARG A 74 5.88 1.64 -0.57
CA ARG A 74 4.67 0.83 -0.39
C ARG A 74 4.90 -0.66 -0.65
N SER A 75 6.09 -1.07 -1.11
CA SER A 75 6.44 -2.48 -1.33
C SER A 75 6.43 -3.28 -0.03
N ALA A 76 7.19 -2.87 1.00
CA ALA A 76 7.25 -3.57 2.29
C ALA A 76 5.88 -3.85 2.93
N PRO A 77 4.96 -2.87 3.11
CA PRO A 77 3.64 -3.15 3.68
C PRO A 77 2.75 -4.01 2.76
N ALA A 78 2.93 -3.95 1.43
CA ALA A 78 2.23 -4.82 0.50
C ALA A 78 2.71 -6.27 0.61
N LEU A 79 4.03 -6.49 0.67
CA LEU A 79 4.64 -7.80 0.87
C LEU A 79 4.24 -8.40 2.22
N ALA A 80 4.41 -7.66 3.33
CA ALA A 80 4.01 -8.11 4.67
C ALA A 80 2.51 -8.44 4.80
N THR A 81 1.64 -7.77 4.02
CA THR A 81 0.23 -8.11 3.95
C THR A 81 0.00 -9.45 3.23
N TRP A 82 0.78 -9.72 2.18
CA TRP A 82 0.72 -10.97 1.43
C TRP A 82 1.42 -12.15 2.14
N GLU A 83 2.45 -11.92 2.96
CA GLU A 83 2.95 -12.91 3.93
C GLU A 83 1.82 -13.39 4.85
N LYS A 84 1.12 -12.43 5.47
CA LYS A 84 -0.01 -12.73 6.35
C LYS A 84 -1.12 -13.51 5.63
N TYR A 85 -1.48 -13.12 4.41
CA TYR A 85 -2.53 -13.82 3.66
C TYR A 85 -2.09 -15.18 3.13
N ALA A 86 -0.81 -15.38 2.79
CA ALA A 86 -0.29 -16.71 2.46
C ALA A 86 -0.43 -17.68 3.65
N GLU A 87 -0.13 -17.23 4.87
CA GLU A 87 -0.35 -18.03 6.08
C GLU A 87 -1.84 -18.19 6.43
N GLU A 88 -2.64 -17.11 6.37
CA GLU A 88 -4.08 -17.14 6.69
C GLU A 88 -4.89 -18.04 5.75
N TYR A 89 -4.47 -18.15 4.48
CA TYR A 89 -5.11 -18.99 3.46
C TYR A 89 -4.29 -20.22 3.05
N ARG A 90 -3.33 -20.67 3.86
CA ARG A 90 -2.44 -21.81 3.52
C ARG A 90 -3.17 -23.15 3.24
N ASP A 91 -4.40 -23.29 3.73
CA ASP A 91 -5.27 -24.46 3.49
C ASP A 91 -6.22 -24.28 2.29
N GLN A 92 -6.13 -23.15 1.58
CA GLN A 92 -6.90 -22.84 0.37
C GLN A 92 -6.02 -22.97 -0.88
N PRO A 93 -6.59 -23.15 -2.09
CA PRO A 93 -5.82 -23.21 -3.33
C PRO A 93 -5.39 -21.80 -3.77
N VAL A 94 -4.41 -21.22 -3.08
CA VAL A 94 -3.83 -19.90 -3.38
C VAL A 94 -2.31 -20.03 -3.50
N THR A 95 -1.75 -19.51 -4.59
CA THR A 95 -0.30 -19.41 -4.81
C THR A 95 0.07 -17.93 -4.86
N VAL A 96 0.91 -17.45 -3.95
CA VAL A 96 1.36 -16.06 -3.92
C VAL A 96 2.80 -15.98 -4.42
N VAL A 97 3.06 -15.10 -5.39
CA VAL A 97 4.41 -14.88 -5.95
C VAL A 97 4.75 -13.39 -5.92
N ALA A 98 5.88 -13.06 -5.30
CA ALA A 98 6.40 -11.70 -5.24
C ALA A 98 7.29 -11.44 -6.48
N ILE A 99 6.84 -10.54 -7.36
CA ILE A 99 7.53 -10.20 -8.61
C ILE A 99 8.35 -8.92 -8.39
N ASN A 100 9.66 -9.04 -8.28
CA ASN A 100 10.53 -7.86 -8.23
C ASN A 100 10.66 -7.23 -9.62
N ALA A 101 10.29 -5.96 -9.72
CA ALA A 101 10.31 -5.16 -10.94
C ALA A 101 11.17 -3.88 -10.77
N ASP A 102 12.33 -4.01 -10.11
CA ASP A 102 13.23 -2.89 -9.80
C ASP A 102 13.75 -2.16 -11.04
N HIS A 103 14.39 -2.92 -11.95
CA HIS A 103 15.26 -2.40 -12.99
C HIS A 103 15.38 -3.34 -14.19
N GLN A 104 15.38 -2.78 -15.40
CA GLN A 104 15.51 -3.52 -16.65
C GLN A 104 16.84 -4.29 -16.77
N MET A 105 17.95 -3.74 -16.26
CA MET A 105 19.25 -4.44 -16.20
C MET A 105 19.50 -4.92 -14.77
N MET A 106 19.31 -6.22 -14.52
CA MET A 106 19.62 -6.86 -13.24
C MET A 106 21.06 -7.37 -13.23
N ASP A 107 21.94 -6.67 -12.52
CA ASP A 107 23.34 -7.09 -12.29
C ASP A 107 23.53 -7.60 -10.86
N ALA A 108 24.71 -8.15 -10.54
CA ALA A 108 25.00 -8.72 -9.23
C ALA A 108 24.86 -7.73 -8.06
N SER A 109 25.12 -6.43 -8.29
CA SER A 109 24.98 -5.40 -7.26
C SER A 109 23.51 -5.10 -6.98
N LYS A 110 22.67 -5.02 -8.02
CA LYS A 110 21.23 -4.83 -7.87
C LYS A 110 20.54 -6.07 -7.30
N LEU A 111 20.93 -7.26 -7.74
CA LEU A 111 20.44 -8.52 -7.17
C LEU A 111 20.73 -8.60 -5.67
N LYS A 112 21.90 -8.13 -5.23
CA LYS A 112 22.24 -8.03 -3.81
C LYS A 112 21.35 -7.03 -3.04
N LEU A 113 20.96 -5.90 -3.66
CA LEU A 113 19.99 -4.98 -3.04
C LEU A 113 18.62 -5.65 -2.85
N VAL A 114 18.15 -6.40 -3.86
CA VAL A 114 16.90 -7.19 -3.77
C VAL A 114 16.99 -8.23 -2.64
N GLN A 115 18.10 -8.97 -2.55
CA GLN A 115 18.34 -9.95 -1.48
C GLN A 115 18.38 -9.30 -0.09
N SER A 116 19.12 -8.20 0.10
CA SER A 116 19.15 -7.51 1.39
C SER A 116 17.79 -6.91 1.78
N TYR A 117 16.97 -6.47 0.81
CA TYR A 117 15.60 -6.02 1.08
C TYR A 117 14.69 -7.16 1.57
N ILE A 118 14.82 -8.35 0.97
CA ILE A 118 14.11 -9.57 1.37
C ILE A 118 14.49 -9.96 2.81
N GLU A 119 15.78 -9.94 3.14
CA GLU A 119 16.29 -10.21 4.49
C GLU A 119 15.81 -9.15 5.51
N GLU A 120 15.92 -7.86 5.19
CA GLU A 120 15.54 -6.74 6.06
C GLU A 120 14.04 -6.76 6.40
N HIS A 121 13.19 -6.99 5.39
CA HIS A 121 11.74 -7.01 5.55
C HIS A 121 11.16 -8.42 5.82
N LYS A 122 12.01 -9.43 5.97
CA LYS A 122 11.64 -10.84 6.29
C LYS A 122 10.61 -11.40 5.30
N VAL A 123 10.83 -11.19 4.01
CA VAL A 123 9.96 -11.68 2.95
C VAL A 123 10.20 -13.19 2.79
N GLY A 124 9.22 -14.00 3.17
CA GLY A 124 9.20 -15.47 3.04
C GLY A 124 8.40 -15.95 1.82
N LEU A 125 7.67 -15.06 1.14
CA LEU A 125 7.01 -15.34 -0.13
C LEU A 125 8.00 -15.76 -1.22
N PRO A 126 7.63 -16.71 -2.12
CA PRO A 126 8.40 -17.02 -3.32
C PRO A 126 8.69 -15.77 -4.17
N VAL A 127 9.97 -15.36 -4.26
CA VAL A 127 10.38 -14.19 -5.05
C VAL A 127 10.89 -14.60 -6.43
N TYR A 128 10.24 -14.08 -7.47
CA TYR A 128 10.77 -14.06 -8.83
C TYR A 128 11.31 -12.67 -9.17
N VAL A 129 12.50 -12.61 -9.78
CA VAL A 129 13.09 -11.35 -10.26
C VAL A 129 12.87 -11.25 -11.76
N ASP A 130 12.01 -10.30 -12.18
CA ASP A 130 11.65 -10.05 -13.57
C ASP A 130 12.77 -9.24 -14.27
N ALA A 131 13.93 -9.88 -14.43
CA ALA A 131 15.08 -9.31 -15.13
C ALA A 131 14.71 -9.00 -16.59
N GLY A 132 14.95 -7.77 -17.03
CA GLY A 132 14.45 -7.26 -18.32
C GLY A 132 13.08 -6.60 -18.26
N LEU A 133 12.36 -6.71 -17.13
CA LEU A 133 10.96 -6.29 -16.96
C LEU A 133 10.03 -6.95 -17.99
N GLU A 134 10.25 -8.23 -18.32
CA GLU A 134 9.50 -8.91 -19.36
C GLU A 134 8.02 -9.03 -18.98
N LEU A 135 7.74 -9.64 -17.81
CA LEU A 135 6.38 -9.90 -17.37
C LEU A 135 5.67 -8.61 -16.94
N TYR A 136 6.41 -7.68 -16.33
CA TYR A 136 5.96 -6.32 -16.02
C TYR A 136 5.46 -5.59 -17.27
N ASN A 137 6.20 -5.68 -18.38
CA ASN A 137 5.83 -5.04 -19.65
C ASN A 137 4.72 -5.81 -20.39
N GLU A 138 4.73 -7.15 -20.36
CA GLU A 138 3.70 -8.03 -20.94
C GLU A 138 2.31 -7.71 -20.34
N ILE A 139 2.23 -7.67 -19.01
CA ILE A 139 1.02 -7.28 -18.26
C ILE A 139 0.74 -5.77 -18.38
N GLY A 140 1.77 -4.97 -18.69
CA GLY A 140 1.69 -3.51 -18.79
C GLY A 140 1.35 -2.85 -17.45
N VAL A 141 2.03 -3.30 -16.39
CA VAL A 141 2.06 -2.64 -15.09
C VAL A 141 2.70 -1.25 -15.26
N VAL A 142 2.14 -0.21 -14.61
CA VAL A 142 2.71 1.16 -14.68
C VAL A 142 2.82 1.84 -13.32
N VAL A 143 2.47 1.14 -12.23
CA VAL A 143 2.57 1.63 -10.85
C VAL A 143 2.96 0.48 -9.93
N LEU A 144 3.85 0.76 -8.99
CA LEU A 144 4.26 -0.17 -7.95
C LEU A 144 3.84 0.32 -6.54
N PRO A 145 3.60 -0.60 -5.60
CA PRO A 145 3.34 -2.02 -5.84
C PRO A 145 2.04 -2.22 -6.64
N THR A 146 1.86 -3.40 -7.22
CA THR A 146 0.63 -3.81 -7.93
C THR A 146 0.30 -5.25 -7.55
N THR A 147 -0.98 -5.55 -7.31
CA THR A 147 -1.47 -6.90 -7.04
C THR A 147 -2.47 -7.35 -8.10
N LEU A 148 -2.29 -8.57 -8.60
CA LEU A 148 -3.12 -9.20 -9.63
C LEU A 148 -3.53 -10.60 -9.18
N PHE A 149 -4.78 -10.99 -9.42
CA PHE A 149 -5.24 -12.37 -9.21
C PHE A 149 -5.58 -13.01 -10.56
N PHE A 150 -5.02 -14.19 -10.81
CA PHE A 150 -5.27 -15.02 -11.97
C PHE A 150 -5.90 -16.35 -11.56
N HIS A 151 -6.86 -16.86 -12.33
CA HIS A 151 -7.29 -18.26 -12.25
C HIS A 151 -6.33 -19.16 -13.05
N SER A 152 -6.39 -20.48 -12.82
CA SER A 152 -5.52 -21.48 -13.48
C SER A 152 -5.65 -21.57 -14.99
N ASP A 153 -6.73 -21.03 -15.58
CA ASP A 153 -6.95 -20.91 -17.02
C ASP A 153 -6.22 -19.71 -17.66
N GLY A 154 -5.37 -19.02 -16.89
CA GLY A 154 -4.64 -17.83 -17.32
C GLY A 154 -5.38 -16.53 -17.08
N LYS A 155 -6.64 -16.54 -16.65
CA LYS A 155 -7.54 -15.38 -16.67
C LYS A 155 -7.36 -14.44 -15.49
N LEU A 156 -7.16 -13.15 -15.77
CA LEU A 156 -7.12 -12.09 -14.77
C LEU A 156 -8.53 -11.81 -14.21
N VAL A 157 -8.74 -12.05 -12.92
CA VAL A 157 -10.03 -11.82 -12.25
C VAL A 157 -10.05 -10.58 -11.35
N PHE A 158 -8.87 -10.09 -10.94
CA PHE A 158 -8.74 -8.88 -10.13
C PHE A 158 -7.42 -8.16 -10.42
N LYS A 159 -7.45 -6.81 -10.48
CA LYS A 159 -6.26 -5.95 -10.56
C LYS A 159 -6.35 -4.76 -9.60
N ARG A 160 -5.28 -4.50 -8.84
CA ARG A 160 -5.12 -3.30 -8.00
C ARG A 160 -3.71 -2.72 -8.15
N GLY A 161 -3.63 -1.45 -8.53
CA GLY A 161 -2.40 -0.67 -8.49
C GLY A 161 -2.31 0.18 -7.22
N SER A 162 -1.10 0.29 -6.66
CA SER A 162 -0.77 0.98 -5.40
C SER A 162 -1.38 0.36 -4.14
N PHE A 163 -0.85 0.80 -2.98
CA PHE A 163 -1.15 0.23 -1.67
C PHE A 163 -1.33 1.36 -0.63
N SER A 164 -2.57 1.71 -0.33
CA SER A 164 -3.00 2.64 0.73
C SER A 164 -3.49 1.89 1.97
N SER A 165 -3.85 2.59 3.06
CA SER A 165 -4.37 1.96 4.30
C SER A 165 -5.57 1.03 4.10
N GLY A 166 -6.44 1.34 3.13
CA GLY A 166 -7.58 0.48 2.75
C GLY A 166 -7.24 -0.73 1.86
N ALA A 167 -6.00 -0.81 1.34
CA ALA A 167 -5.62 -1.88 0.41
C ALA A 167 -5.68 -3.30 1.00
N PRO A 168 -5.25 -3.58 2.25
CA PRO A 168 -5.39 -4.92 2.84
C PRO A 168 -6.83 -5.42 2.80
N LEU A 169 -7.79 -4.60 3.23
CA LEU A 169 -9.22 -4.98 3.25
C LEU A 169 -9.74 -5.25 1.84
N ASP A 170 -9.51 -4.33 0.90
CA ASP A 170 -9.96 -4.49 -0.49
C ASP A 170 -9.34 -5.73 -1.17
N LEU A 171 -8.10 -6.10 -0.83
CA LEU A 171 -7.42 -7.29 -1.34
C LEU A 171 -7.97 -8.57 -0.71
N LYS A 172 -8.21 -8.56 0.61
CA LYS A 172 -8.80 -9.69 1.34
C LYS A 172 -10.22 -9.99 0.84
N GLU A 173 -11.09 -8.99 0.78
CA GLU A 173 -12.45 -9.14 0.27
C GLU A 173 -12.48 -9.69 -1.16
N ALA A 174 -11.56 -9.23 -2.03
CA ALA A 174 -11.45 -9.74 -3.39
C ALA A 174 -10.95 -11.19 -3.45
N LEU A 175 -9.98 -11.59 -2.62
CA LEU A 175 -9.46 -12.96 -2.59
C LEU A 175 -10.53 -13.93 -2.06
N GLU A 176 -11.20 -13.56 -0.97
CA GLU A 176 -12.30 -14.34 -0.40
C GLU A 176 -13.43 -14.56 -1.44
N GLN A 177 -13.83 -13.51 -2.17
CA GLN A 177 -14.82 -13.59 -3.24
C GLN A 177 -14.44 -14.55 -4.37
N GLU A 178 -13.17 -14.57 -4.79
CA GLU A 178 -12.69 -15.48 -5.84
C GLU A 178 -12.55 -16.92 -5.34
N LEU A 179 -12.25 -17.11 -4.05
CA LEU A 179 -12.28 -18.41 -3.36
C LEU A 179 -13.70 -18.92 -3.09
N GLY A 180 -14.73 -18.09 -3.27
CA GLY A 180 -16.11 -18.42 -2.93
C GLY A 180 -16.37 -18.51 -1.41
N ILE A 181 -15.48 -17.93 -0.60
CA ILE A 181 -15.62 -17.85 0.87
C ILE A 181 -16.00 -16.41 1.26
N GLY A 182 -16.72 -16.24 2.36
CA GLY A 182 -17.18 -14.90 2.77
C GLY A 182 -18.33 -14.34 1.92
N LYS A 183 -18.40 -13.01 1.80
CA LYS A 183 -19.54 -12.30 1.18
C LYS A 183 -19.37 -12.22 -0.33
N SER A 184 -20.43 -12.53 -1.09
CA SER A 184 -20.43 -12.39 -2.55
C SER A 184 -20.23 -10.93 -3.01
N LYS A 185 -19.78 -10.76 -4.26
CA LYS A 185 -19.62 -9.44 -4.89
C LYS A 185 -20.87 -8.55 -4.80
N GLU A 186 -22.07 -9.14 -4.92
CA GLU A 186 -23.32 -8.39 -4.80
C GLU A 186 -23.69 -8.08 -3.35
N GLU A 187 -23.34 -8.92 -2.37
CA GLU A 187 -23.52 -8.61 -0.94
C GLU A 187 -22.60 -7.49 -0.48
N VAL A 188 -21.31 -7.55 -0.79
CA VAL A 188 -20.35 -6.47 -0.47
C VAL A 188 -20.77 -5.16 -1.13
N LYS A 189 -21.18 -5.20 -2.40
CA LYS A 189 -21.72 -4.04 -3.13
C LYS A 189 -23.01 -3.50 -2.50
N LYS A 190 -23.92 -4.36 -2.04
CA LYS A 190 -25.16 -3.97 -1.36
C LYS A 190 -24.89 -3.37 0.02
N GLU A 191 -23.96 -3.92 0.79
CA GLU A 191 -23.54 -3.40 2.09
C GLU A 191 -22.80 -2.07 1.95
N LYS A 192 -21.90 -1.95 0.97
CA LYS A 192 -21.24 -0.69 0.62
C LYS A 192 -22.26 0.37 0.19
N ALA A 193 -23.21 0.03 -0.68
CA ALA A 193 -24.29 0.93 -1.08
C ALA A 193 -25.21 1.31 0.09
N ALA A 194 -25.50 0.38 1.01
CA ALA A 194 -26.26 0.67 2.23
C ALA A 194 -25.48 1.61 3.17
N ARG A 195 -24.17 1.36 3.35
CA ARG A 195 -23.26 2.21 4.13
C ARG A 195 -23.18 3.61 3.51
N GLU A 196 -23.01 3.75 2.20
CA GLU A 196 -22.98 5.04 1.50
C GLU A 196 -24.35 5.75 1.50
N ALA A 197 -25.46 5.00 1.50
CA ALA A 197 -26.81 5.58 1.60
C ALA A 197 -27.10 6.13 3.01
N VAL A 198 -26.62 5.46 4.05
CA VAL A 198 -26.75 5.85 5.47
C VAL A 198 -25.72 6.93 5.85
N TYR A 199 -24.46 6.74 5.48
CA TYR A 199 -23.35 7.64 5.76
C TYR A 199 -23.20 8.68 4.64
N LYS A 200 -23.79 9.84 4.85
CA LYS A 200 -23.58 11.03 4.02
C LYS A 200 -22.62 11.97 4.73
N PRO A 201 -21.47 12.36 4.13
CA PRO A 201 -20.52 13.26 4.78
C PRO A 201 -21.17 14.59 5.16
N LYS A 202 -21.15 14.90 6.45
CA LYS A 202 -21.86 16.02 7.08
C LYS A 202 -21.09 17.33 6.87
N ASN A 203 -21.68 18.44 7.31
CA ASN A 203 -20.97 19.72 7.51
C ASN A 203 -20.17 20.25 6.28
N ASN A 204 -20.64 19.96 5.06
CA ASN A 204 -19.96 20.26 3.78
C ASN A 204 -18.63 19.51 3.55
N ALA A 205 -18.32 18.43 4.28
CA ALA A 205 -17.11 17.64 4.09
C ALA A 205 -16.95 17.12 2.65
N LEU A 206 -18.04 16.63 2.05
CA LEU A 206 -18.08 16.17 0.64
C LEU A 206 -17.71 17.28 -0.36
N LEU A 207 -18.15 18.53 -0.11
CA LEU A 207 -17.79 19.68 -0.96
C LEU A 207 -16.28 19.95 -0.92
N TYR A 208 -15.69 19.94 0.27
CA TYR A 208 -14.26 20.15 0.43
C TYR A 208 -13.44 18.99 -0.15
N TYR A 209 -13.88 17.74 0.01
CA TYR A 209 -13.25 16.58 -0.61
C TYR A 209 -13.23 16.69 -2.14
N ASN A 210 -14.40 16.94 -2.75
CA ASN A 210 -14.52 17.12 -4.19
C ASN A 210 -13.69 18.30 -4.71
N LEU A 211 -13.66 19.43 -3.97
CA LEU A 211 -12.80 20.56 -4.31
C LEU A 211 -11.32 20.20 -4.24
N GLY A 212 -10.90 19.37 -3.27
CA GLY A 212 -9.54 18.84 -3.17
C GLY A 212 -9.13 18.05 -4.41
N ILE A 213 -9.98 17.14 -4.86
CA ILE A 213 -9.79 16.35 -6.11
C ILE A 213 -9.68 17.27 -7.34
N GLN A 214 -10.53 18.29 -7.45
CA GLN A 214 -10.48 19.24 -8.57
C GLN A 214 -9.22 20.12 -8.56
N LEU A 215 -8.70 20.46 -7.38
CA LEU A 215 -7.44 21.20 -7.23
C LEU A 215 -6.23 20.34 -7.56
N GLU A 216 -6.18 19.07 -7.17
CA GLU A 216 -5.10 18.16 -7.54
C GLU A 216 -5.03 17.96 -9.06
N LYS A 217 -6.19 17.74 -9.72
CA LYS A 217 -6.29 17.63 -11.20
C LYS A 217 -5.76 18.86 -11.94
N ARG A 218 -5.77 20.04 -11.30
CA ARG A 218 -5.21 21.30 -11.82
C ARG A 218 -3.75 21.54 -11.41
N GLY A 219 -3.07 20.52 -10.90
CA GLY A 219 -1.69 20.61 -10.39
C GLY A 219 -1.55 21.35 -9.06
N MET A 220 -2.63 21.89 -8.48
CA MET A 220 -2.59 22.67 -7.23
C MET A 220 -2.53 21.78 -5.99
N LYS A 221 -1.63 20.79 -5.97
CA LYS A 221 -1.53 19.70 -4.98
C LYS A 221 -1.68 20.18 -3.53
N LYS A 222 -0.90 21.20 -3.11
CA LYS A 222 -0.95 21.77 -1.74
C LYS A 222 -2.33 22.32 -1.38
N LYS A 223 -2.98 23.04 -2.31
CA LYS A 223 -4.35 23.53 -2.10
C LYS A 223 -5.35 22.37 -2.04
N GLY A 224 -5.14 21.30 -2.81
CA GLY A 224 -5.95 20.08 -2.79
C GLY A 224 -5.92 19.40 -1.42
N ARG A 225 -4.70 19.11 -0.92
CA ARG A 225 -4.43 18.63 0.45
C ARG A 225 -5.15 19.46 1.50
N ASP A 226 -5.01 20.79 1.43
CA ASP A 226 -5.63 21.69 2.42
C ASP A 226 -7.17 21.60 2.44
N ARG A 227 -7.82 21.14 1.35
CA ARG A 227 -9.26 20.84 1.35
C ARG A 227 -9.61 19.45 1.86
N TRP A 228 -8.75 18.45 1.68
CA TRP A 228 -8.95 17.14 2.31
C TRP A 228 -8.82 17.20 3.84
N ILE A 229 -7.86 17.98 4.35
CA ILE A 229 -7.80 18.32 5.79
C ILE A 229 -9.12 18.95 6.24
N LEU A 230 -9.61 19.95 5.51
CA LEU A 230 -10.84 20.64 5.87
C LEU A 230 -12.07 19.72 5.78
N ALA A 231 -12.06 18.71 4.90
CA ALA A 231 -13.10 17.68 4.87
C ALA A 231 -13.08 16.84 6.16
N LEU A 232 -11.92 16.35 6.61
CA LEU A 232 -11.80 15.64 7.89
C LEU A 232 -12.18 16.50 9.10
N GLN A 233 -11.82 17.79 9.10
CA GLN A 233 -12.22 18.72 10.17
C GLN A 233 -13.74 18.97 10.22
N ARG A 234 -14.46 18.71 9.13
CA ARG A 234 -15.93 18.83 9.07
C ARG A 234 -16.62 17.52 9.43
N ASP A 235 -16.01 16.39 9.08
CA ASP A 235 -16.51 15.04 9.34
C ASP A 235 -15.32 14.07 9.49
N PRO A 236 -14.85 13.81 10.72
CA PRO A 236 -13.71 12.90 10.98
C PRO A 236 -13.99 11.44 10.63
N ASP A 237 -15.27 11.05 10.56
CA ASP A 237 -15.67 9.71 10.13
C ASP A 237 -15.48 9.51 8.62
N TYR A 238 -15.32 10.60 7.85
CA TYR A 238 -15.22 10.54 6.40
C TYR A 238 -13.88 9.96 5.97
N ALA A 239 -13.89 8.73 5.42
CA ALA A 239 -12.68 7.99 5.10
C ALA A 239 -11.93 8.51 3.85
N ASP A 240 -12.64 8.91 2.78
CA ASP A 240 -12.01 9.25 1.49
C ASP A 240 -10.93 10.35 1.58
N PRO A 241 -11.13 11.45 2.35
CA PRO A 241 -10.09 12.47 2.52
C PRO A 241 -8.82 11.94 3.20
N LEU A 242 -8.92 10.94 4.09
CA LEU A 242 -7.76 10.35 4.76
C LEU A 242 -6.90 9.56 3.75
N ILE A 243 -7.55 8.71 2.95
CA ILE A 243 -6.92 7.96 1.85
C ILE A 243 -6.29 8.91 0.82
N ALA A 244 -6.94 10.04 0.53
CA ALA A 244 -6.40 11.06 -0.37
C ALA A 244 -5.17 11.78 0.22
N LEU A 245 -5.14 12.02 1.54
CA LEU A 245 -3.98 12.58 2.24
C LEU A 245 -2.81 11.59 2.32
N GLU A 246 -3.04 10.30 2.57
CA GLU A 246 -2.00 9.27 2.45
C GLU A 246 -1.38 9.27 1.04
N ASN A 247 -2.23 9.25 0.00
CA ASN A 247 -1.77 9.27 -1.39
C ASN A 247 -1.05 10.58 -1.76
N TYR A 248 -1.33 11.69 -1.07
CA TYR A 248 -0.57 12.93 -1.20
C TYR A 248 0.85 12.78 -0.65
N PHE A 249 1.01 12.24 0.56
CA PHE A 249 2.29 12.20 1.25
C PHE A 249 3.22 11.08 0.74
N PHE A 250 2.69 9.92 0.38
CA PHE A 250 3.49 8.78 -0.09
C PHE A 250 4.02 8.93 -1.53
N LYS A 251 3.63 9.99 -2.25
CA LYS A 251 3.90 10.16 -3.70
C LYS A 251 5.39 10.39 -4.03
N ASP A 252 6.18 10.78 -3.03
CA ASP A 252 7.60 11.16 -3.17
C ASP A 252 8.57 10.16 -2.52
N GLY A 253 8.16 8.91 -2.28
CA GLY A 253 9.07 7.79 -1.99
C GLY A 253 9.52 7.60 -0.53
N ARG A 254 9.27 8.54 0.38
CA ARG A 254 9.81 8.53 1.76
C ARG A 254 8.74 8.16 2.80
N THR A 255 8.54 6.87 3.06
CA THR A 255 7.46 6.30 3.92
C THR A 255 7.39 6.96 5.29
N SER A 256 8.50 6.94 6.04
CA SER A 256 8.55 7.36 7.44
C SER A 256 8.26 8.85 7.59
N GLU A 257 8.75 9.66 6.65
CA GLU A 257 8.46 11.09 6.60
C GLU A 257 7.04 11.40 6.12
N ALA A 258 6.48 10.59 5.21
CA ALA A 258 5.10 10.70 4.77
C ALA A 258 4.13 10.41 5.92
N GLU A 259 4.38 9.37 6.71
CA GLU A 259 3.59 8.99 7.87
C GLU A 259 3.74 10.00 9.02
N VAL A 260 4.97 10.40 9.37
CA VAL A 260 5.24 11.43 10.38
C VAL A 260 4.62 12.76 9.96
N ALA A 261 4.75 13.18 8.71
CA ALA A 261 4.14 14.42 8.22
C ALA A 261 2.60 14.36 8.20
N LEU A 262 1.99 13.20 7.95
CA LEU A 262 0.54 13.04 8.07
C LEU A 262 0.10 13.06 9.54
N LYS A 263 0.81 12.39 10.44
CA LYS A 263 0.53 12.38 11.89
C LYS A 263 0.67 13.78 12.50
N ASP A 264 1.78 14.48 12.25
CA ASP A 264 2.03 15.88 12.64
C ASP A 264 0.99 16.84 12.04
N LEU A 265 0.62 16.65 10.76
CA LEU A 265 -0.42 17.46 10.12
C LEU A 265 -1.77 17.27 10.83
N LEU A 266 -2.14 16.05 11.18
CA LEU A 266 -3.40 15.78 11.88
C LEU A 266 -3.38 16.35 13.30
N GLU A 267 -2.27 16.25 14.04
CA GLU A 267 -2.09 16.92 15.34
C GLU A 267 -2.29 18.43 15.24
N ARG A 268 -1.54 19.10 14.34
CA ARG A 268 -1.63 20.55 14.12
C ARG A 268 -3.00 21.02 13.61
N LYS A 269 -3.89 20.10 13.26
CA LYS A 269 -5.25 20.35 12.77
C LYS A 269 -6.35 19.89 13.73
N GLY A 270 -5.99 19.41 14.93
CA GLY A 270 -6.95 18.95 15.94
C GLY A 270 -7.58 17.60 15.61
N LEU A 271 -6.95 16.80 14.74
CA LEU A 271 -7.42 15.50 14.27
C LEU A 271 -6.57 14.34 14.82
N GLY A 272 -5.98 14.53 16.00
CA GLY A 272 -5.02 13.59 16.59
C GLY A 272 -5.56 12.17 16.84
N GLU A 273 -6.87 12.02 17.02
CA GLU A 273 -7.55 10.72 17.20
C GLU A 273 -7.55 9.87 15.92
N LEU A 274 -7.33 10.46 14.73
CA LEU A 274 -7.27 9.72 13.47
C LEU A 274 -5.92 9.00 13.24
N LYS A 275 -4.93 9.19 14.12
CA LYS A 275 -3.61 8.52 14.01
C LYS A 275 -3.68 7.00 14.12
N ASP A 276 -4.57 6.49 14.97
CA ASP A 276 -4.63 5.05 15.27
C ASP A 276 -5.17 4.26 14.07
N ARG A 277 -5.88 4.95 13.17
CA ARG A 277 -6.35 4.44 11.87
C ARG A 277 -5.28 4.49 10.76
N LEU A 278 -4.14 5.14 11.03
CA LEU A 278 -3.03 5.33 10.08
C LEU A 278 -1.78 4.51 10.42
N SER A 279 -1.60 4.10 11.66
CA SER A 279 -0.53 3.19 12.02
C SER A 279 -0.71 1.85 11.29
N PRO A 280 0.35 1.25 10.72
CA PRO A 280 0.27 -0.13 10.25
C PRO A 280 -0.15 -1.05 11.41
N PRO A 281 -0.83 -2.19 11.14
CA PRO A 281 -1.15 -3.15 12.19
C PRO A 281 0.14 -3.55 12.89
N GLY A 282 0.23 -3.23 14.18
CA GLY A 282 1.51 -3.18 14.89
C GLY A 282 2.24 -4.52 14.87
N GLU A 283 3.56 -4.46 14.69
CA GLU A 283 4.43 -5.62 14.94
C GLU A 283 4.16 -6.14 16.37
N PRO A 284 4.00 -7.47 16.56
CA PRO A 284 3.83 -8.04 17.89
C PRO A 284 5.16 -7.98 18.66
N GLY A 285 5.44 -6.84 19.30
CA GLY A 285 6.77 -6.63 19.86
C GLY A 285 7.06 -5.32 20.60
N LYS A 286 6.08 -4.74 21.32
CA LYS A 286 6.31 -3.75 22.40
C LYS A 286 5.04 -3.50 23.23
N THR A 287 4.78 -4.38 24.19
CA THR A 287 3.86 -4.06 25.30
C THR A 287 4.58 -3.15 26.29
N GLU A 288 4.08 -1.92 26.47
CA GLU A 288 4.45 -1.08 27.61
C GLU A 288 3.93 -1.69 28.92
N GLY A 289 4.54 -1.26 30.03
CA GLY A 289 4.55 -1.93 31.32
C GLY A 289 3.21 -2.40 31.87
N MET A 290 3.19 -3.66 32.33
CA MET A 290 2.27 -4.13 33.35
C MET A 290 2.99 -4.10 34.70
N GLU A 291 2.55 -3.21 35.59
CA GLU A 291 2.97 -3.20 37.00
C GLU A 291 2.56 -4.52 37.66
N PHE A 292 3.54 -5.31 38.13
CA PHE A 292 3.25 -6.42 39.02
C PHE A 292 3.30 -5.97 40.48
N THR A 293 2.10 -5.83 41.06
CA THR A 293 1.95 -5.59 42.49
C THR A 293 2.40 -6.81 43.30
N THR A 294 3.34 -6.60 44.21
CA THR A 294 3.80 -7.64 45.15
C THR A 294 2.79 -7.83 46.28
N LYS A 295 2.34 -9.07 46.50
CA LYS A 295 1.94 -9.57 47.81
C LYS A 295 2.42 -11.00 48.04
N GLU A 296 2.65 -11.31 49.31
CA GLU A 296 3.44 -12.44 49.81
C GLU A 296 2.73 -13.79 49.67
N SER A 297 3.50 -14.88 49.60
CA SER A 297 3.50 -15.89 50.67
C SER A 297 4.58 -16.99 50.53
N VAL A 298 5.35 -17.18 51.61
CA VAL A 298 5.80 -18.46 52.18
C VAL A 298 6.78 -19.37 51.38
N VAL A 299 8.08 -19.17 51.66
CA VAL A 299 9.19 -20.11 52.05
C VAL A 299 8.99 -21.66 52.05
N PRO A 300 10.07 -22.49 52.21
CA PRO A 300 11.53 -22.27 52.05
C PRO A 300 12.30 -23.41 51.31
N SER A 301 13.60 -23.22 51.01
CA SER A 301 14.72 -24.14 51.38
C SER A 301 16.07 -23.77 50.75
N GLY A 302 17.18 -24.02 51.47
CA GLY A 302 18.52 -24.20 50.86
C GLY A 302 19.60 -23.19 51.28
N ASN A 303 20.44 -23.57 52.26
CA ASN A 303 21.65 -22.83 52.67
C ASN A 303 22.71 -22.71 51.54
N ILE A 304 23.61 -21.71 51.63
CA ILE A 304 25.07 -21.89 51.91
C ILE A 304 25.87 -20.57 51.81
N VAL A 305 26.40 -20.12 52.96
CA VAL A 305 27.76 -19.55 53.21
C VAL A 305 28.25 -18.25 52.52
N SER A 306 28.55 -17.23 53.34
CA SER A 306 29.51 -16.12 53.12
C SER A 306 30.88 -16.45 53.79
N PRO A 307 31.98 -15.64 53.82
CA PRO A 307 32.13 -14.23 53.40
C PRO A 307 33.51 -13.80 52.77
N GLY A 308 33.57 -12.54 52.31
CA GLY A 308 34.63 -11.58 52.73
C GLY A 308 35.87 -11.34 51.85
N LYS A 309 36.11 -10.06 51.49
CA LYS A 309 37.21 -9.21 52.02
C LYS A 309 37.18 -7.76 51.49
N GLU A 310 37.75 -6.84 52.27
CA GLU A 310 37.76 -5.39 52.06
C GLU A 310 38.99 -4.86 51.28
N SER A 311 38.98 -3.54 51.03
CA SER A 311 40.15 -2.63 50.94
C SER A 311 40.88 -2.57 49.57
N VAL A 312 41.49 -1.47 49.08
CA VAL A 312 41.85 -0.12 49.61
C VAL A 312 41.68 0.94 48.47
N VAL A 313 41.44 2.22 48.81
CA VAL A 313 41.57 3.40 47.89
C VAL A 313 42.84 4.21 48.28
N PRO A 314 43.53 4.95 47.37
CA PRO A 314 43.18 6.37 47.22
C PRO A 314 43.45 7.01 45.83
N SER A 315 43.05 8.29 45.74
CA SER A 315 42.94 9.15 44.57
C SER A 315 44.03 10.22 44.41
N ILE A 316 44.38 10.59 43.16
CA ILE A 316 44.90 11.92 42.73
C ILE A 316 44.37 12.18 41.28
N SER A 317 43.89 13.33 40.77
CA SER A 317 43.29 14.59 41.29
C SER A 317 43.95 15.88 40.74
N VAL A 318 43.12 16.84 40.29
CA VAL A 318 43.39 18.23 39.80
C VAL A 318 44.34 18.42 38.59
N LYS A 319 44.27 19.46 37.72
CA LYS A 319 43.50 20.74 37.68
C LYS A 319 43.39 21.28 36.23
N SER A 320 42.33 22.02 35.89
CA SER A 320 42.30 22.96 34.74
C SER A 320 42.74 24.37 35.17
N PRO A 321 43.07 25.27 34.22
CA PRO A 321 42.19 26.43 34.01
C PRO A 321 42.03 26.89 32.54
N GLU A 322 41.23 27.93 32.36
CA GLU A 322 40.65 28.47 31.13
C GLU A 322 41.56 29.41 30.29
N SER A 323 40.95 30.00 29.25
CA SER A 323 41.41 31.10 28.36
C SER A 323 42.15 30.65 27.09
N GLY A 324 41.82 31.14 25.89
CA GLY A 324 40.75 32.07 25.48
C GLY A 324 40.88 32.51 24.02
N ALA A 325 39.93 33.35 23.56
CA ALA A 325 39.92 34.13 22.31
C ALA A 325 39.87 33.40 20.93
N ALA A 326 38.83 33.73 20.15
CA ALA A 326 38.88 33.74 18.69
C ALA A 326 39.51 35.06 18.19
N PRO A 327 39.94 35.16 16.91
CA PRO A 327 39.06 35.88 15.96
C PRO A 327 39.11 35.47 14.47
N GLN A 328 37.98 35.69 13.80
CA GLN A 328 37.73 36.22 12.44
C GLN A 328 38.51 35.74 11.18
N ARG A 329 37.73 35.54 10.10
CA ARG A 329 38.17 35.60 8.68
C ARG A 329 38.35 37.06 8.23
N PRO A 330 39.18 37.32 7.19
CA PRO A 330 38.64 37.52 5.82
C PRO A 330 39.52 36.84 4.75
N ARG A 331 39.18 36.72 3.45
CA ARG A 331 38.04 37.22 2.65
C ARG A 331 37.32 36.05 1.98
#